data_AF-A0A522NIF1-F1
#
_entry.id   AF-A0A522NIF1-F1
#
_cell.length_a   1.000
_cell.length_b   1.000
_cell.length_c   1.000
_cell.angle_alpha   90.00
_cell.angle_beta   90.00
_cell.angle_gamma   90.00
#
_symmetry.space_group_name_H-M   'P 1'
#
loop_
_entity.id
_entity.type
_entity.pdbx_description
1 polymer ?
#
loop_
_entity_poly.entity_id
_entity_poly.type
_entity_poly.pdbx_seq_one_letter_code
_entity_poly.pdbx_strand_id
1 'polypeptide(L)'
;MPSTAFLASEESPPQGGLVKVIKQVVEIVDENCTGCYRCERICPTGAISMIGPRNKALAAVEDSACIACFRCIDVCNDDAILIAELDESHTVGTNVKDLDPADVNGLCEQAGLDPNQMACLCSSTKVKELAAATLGGADTYEQLALATGAASGCLLYCSVPMRRILEARHGEVQQDKQHLRRYDTDHVLLDIPEDAADRYPLFALRREQAAARERQNEVFGRDR
;
A
#
# COMPACT_ATOMS: atom_id res chain seq x y z
N MET A 1 -4.36 10.59 23.37
CA MET A 1 -5.59 10.98 22.64
C MET A 1 -6.07 9.72 21.94
N PRO A 2 -7.31 9.25 22.19
CA PRO A 2 -7.61 7.85 21.97
C PRO A 2 -7.72 7.54 20.47
N SER A 3 -7.02 6.48 20.13
CA SER A 3 -7.08 5.69 18.91
C SER A 3 -8.53 5.43 18.51
N THR A 4 -8.94 5.90 17.33
CA THR A 4 -10.09 5.32 16.63
C THR A 4 -9.60 4.04 15.99
N ALA A 5 -9.71 2.95 16.76
CA ALA A 5 -9.63 1.60 16.24
C ALA A 5 -10.62 1.49 15.07
N PHE A 6 -10.07 1.28 13.88
CA PHE A 6 -10.81 0.83 12.72
C PHE A 6 -11.21 -0.62 13.02
N LEU A 7 -12.26 -0.78 13.83
CA LEU A 7 -12.80 -2.08 14.21
C LEU A 7 -13.30 -2.75 12.94
N ALA A 8 -12.63 -3.84 12.58
CA ALA A 8 -13.11 -4.78 11.58
C ALA A 8 -14.52 -5.25 11.98
N SER A 9 -15.52 -4.87 11.19
CA SER A 9 -16.83 -5.51 11.21
C SER A 9 -16.66 -6.99 10.88
N GLU A 10 -17.35 -7.85 11.63
CA GLU A 10 -17.52 -9.27 11.33
C GLU A 10 -18.27 -9.43 10.00
N GLU A 11 -17.57 -9.29 8.88
CA GLU A 11 -18.13 -9.46 7.55
C GLU A 11 -17.47 -10.64 6.84
N SER A 12 -18.32 -11.41 6.16
CA SER A 12 -17.96 -12.56 5.35
C SER A 12 -16.81 -12.21 4.38
N PRO A 13 -15.93 -13.17 4.02
CA PRO A 13 -14.76 -12.85 3.20
C PRO A 13 -15.17 -12.11 1.91
N PRO A 14 -14.53 -10.97 1.60
CA PRO A 14 -14.98 -10.09 0.54
C PRO A 14 -14.96 -10.76 -0.84
N GLN A 15 -16.14 -10.99 -1.42
CA GLN A 15 -16.29 -11.76 -2.66
C GLN A 15 -16.04 -10.92 -3.90
N GLY A 16 -14.77 -10.55 -4.19
CA GLY A 16 -14.49 -9.83 -5.43
C GLY A 16 -13.11 -9.21 -5.65
N GLY A 17 -12.20 -9.32 -4.69
CA GLY A 17 -10.77 -8.98 -4.81
C GLY A 17 -9.88 -10.18 -4.50
N LEU A 18 -8.56 -10.05 -4.65
CA LEU A 18 -7.63 -11.10 -4.22
C LEU A 18 -7.48 -11.03 -2.69
N VAL A 19 -8.34 -11.73 -1.96
CA VAL A 19 -8.31 -11.78 -0.50
C VAL A 19 -7.27 -12.79 -0.04
N LYS A 20 -6.37 -12.38 0.85
CA LYS A 20 -5.35 -13.23 1.47
C LYS A 20 -5.79 -13.61 2.87
N VAL A 21 -5.67 -14.89 3.20
CA VAL A 21 -5.89 -15.39 4.55
C VAL A 21 -4.55 -15.41 5.28
N ILE A 22 -4.46 -14.69 6.39
CA ILE A 22 -3.29 -14.65 7.26
C ILE A 22 -3.49 -15.67 8.37
N LYS A 23 -2.63 -16.70 8.38
CA LYS A 23 -2.62 -17.74 9.42
C LYS A 23 -1.43 -17.61 10.36
N GLN A 24 -0.43 -16.85 9.96
CA GLN A 24 0.82 -16.71 10.68
C GLN A 24 1.14 -15.23 10.87
N VAL A 25 1.69 -14.90 12.02
CA VAL A 25 2.19 -13.58 12.39
C VAL A 25 3.62 -13.72 12.90
N VAL A 26 4.12 -12.66 13.54
CA VAL A 26 5.42 -12.67 14.18
C VAL A 26 5.26 -12.50 15.68
N GLU A 27 6.06 -13.23 16.44
CA GLU A 27 6.15 -13.13 17.90
C GLU A 27 7.51 -12.53 18.28
N ILE A 28 7.52 -11.73 19.35
CA ILE A 28 8.74 -11.10 19.87
C ILE A 28 9.30 -11.94 21.02
N VAL A 29 10.57 -12.31 20.93
CA VAL A 29 11.33 -12.91 22.02
C VAL A 29 11.95 -11.79 22.84
N ASP A 30 11.28 -11.41 23.93
CA ASP A 30 11.66 -10.27 24.78
C ASP A 30 13.13 -10.32 25.24
N GLU A 31 13.63 -11.51 25.55
CA GLU A 31 14.99 -11.77 26.02
C GLU A 31 16.07 -11.36 25.01
N ASN A 32 15.73 -11.42 23.72
CA ASN A 32 16.60 -11.12 22.60
C ASN A 32 16.39 -9.68 22.08
N CYS A 33 15.26 -9.05 22.42
CA CYS A 33 14.88 -7.75 21.88
C CYS A 33 15.73 -6.62 22.48
N THR A 34 16.54 -5.99 21.64
CA THR A 34 17.44 -4.89 22.05
C THR A 34 16.78 -3.51 22.07
N GLY A 35 15.54 -3.39 21.61
CA GLY A 35 14.85 -2.12 21.49
C GLY A 35 15.44 -1.20 20.41
N CYS A 36 15.95 -1.75 19.31
CA CYS A 36 16.65 -0.98 18.26
C CYS A 36 15.73 -0.25 17.26
N TYR A 37 14.40 -0.40 17.38
CA TYR A 37 13.36 0.22 16.55
C TYR A 37 13.33 -0.18 15.06
N ARG A 38 14.20 -1.09 14.58
CA ARG A 38 14.26 -1.44 13.14
C ARG A 38 12.97 -2.08 12.62
N CYS A 39 12.38 -2.98 13.41
CA CYS A 39 11.15 -3.70 13.06
C CYS A 39 9.94 -2.76 12.97
N GLU A 40 9.79 -1.81 13.92
CA GLU A 40 8.76 -0.76 13.85
C GLU A 40 8.90 0.08 12.58
N ARG A 41 10.12 0.54 12.29
CA ARG A 41 10.41 1.42 11.14
C ARG A 41 10.16 0.78 9.79
N ILE A 42 10.27 -0.55 9.71
CA ILE A 42 10.13 -1.29 8.47
C ILE A 42 8.70 -1.79 8.26
N CYS A 43 7.85 -1.79 9.29
CA CYS A 43 6.51 -2.35 9.21
C CYS A 43 5.58 -1.49 8.32
N PRO A 44 5.10 -2.03 7.17
CA PRO A 44 4.30 -1.24 6.22
C PRO A 44 2.89 -0.91 6.71
N THR A 45 2.37 -1.65 7.68
CA THR A 45 1.02 -1.45 8.25
C THR A 45 1.05 -0.80 9.63
N GLY A 46 2.23 -0.58 10.20
CA GLY A 46 2.36 -0.11 11.58
C GLY A 46 1.98 -1.14 12.65
N ALA A 47 1.90 -2.43 12.31
CA ALA A 47 1.57 -3.51 13.25
C ALA A 47 2.58 -3.70 14.41
N ILE A 48 3.76 -3.09 14.35
CA ILE A 48 4.78 -3.22 15.38
C ILE A 48 4.94 -1.86 16.05
N SER A 49 4.86 -1.84 17.38
CA SER A 49 5.08 -0.64 18.20
C SER A 49 6.11 -0.91 19.29
N MET A 50 6.83 0.12 19.73
CA MET A 50 7.82 -0.01 20.81
C MET A 50 7.23 0.45 22.15
N ILE A 51 7.08 -0.49 23.09
CA ILE A 51 6.46 -0.28 24.40
C ILE A 51 7.52 -0.12 25.49
N GLY A 52 7.40 0.94 26.29
CA GLY A 52 8.31 1.24 27.41
C GLY A 52 9.19 2.47 27.18
N PRO A 53 10.13 2.76 28.11
CA PRO A 53 11.02 3.91 27.98
C PRO A 53 12.00 3.68 26.82
N ARG A 54 12.37 4.75 26.10
CA ARG A 54 13.16 4.68 24.85
C ARG A 54 14.44 3.83 24.90
N ASN A 55 15.07 3.72 26.06
CA ASN A 55 16.31 2.97 26.29
C ASN A 55 16.09 1.50 26.74
N LYS A 56 14.85 1.07 26.93
CA LYS A 56 14.46 -0.31 27.29
C LYS A 56 13.14 -0.73 26.64
N ALA A 57 12.79 -0.09 25.52
CA ALA A 57 11.52 -0.36 24.88
C ALA A 57 11.58 -1.73 24.20
N LEU A 58 10.52 -2.54 24.39
CA LEU A 58 10.36 -3.83 23.73
C LEU A 58 9.38 -3.67 22.56
N ALA A 59 9.61 -4.44 21.49
CA ALA A 59 8.67 -4.49 20.39
C ALA A 59 7.41 -5.25 20.83
N ALA A 60 6.24 -4.76 20.44
CA ALA A 60 4.96 -5.44 20.59
C ALA A 60 4.26 -5.46 19.23
N VAL A 61 3.60 -6.58 18.94
CA VAL A 61 2.94 -6.84 17.66
C VAL A 61 1.42 -6.80 17.87
N GLU A 62 0.73 -6.07 17.01
CA GLU A 62 -0.71 -6.14 16.85
C GLU A 62 -1.04 -7.15 15.75
N ASP A 63 -1.47 -8.34 16.15
CA ASP A 63 -1.67 -9.49 15.26
C ASP A 63 -2.67 -9.19 14.15
N SER A 64 -3.75 -8.48 14.47
CA SER A 64 -4.80 -8.09 13.52
C SER A 64 -4.31 -7.15 12.42
N ALA A 65 -3.24 -6.38 12.68
CA ALA A 65 -2.62 -5.47 11.72
C ALA A 65 -1.43 -6.10 10.96
N CYS A 66 -0.99 -7.29 11.38
CA CYS A 66 0.12 -7.99 10.75
C CYS A 66 -0.34 -8.65 9.44
N ILE A 67 0.31 -8.31 8.33
CA ILE A 67 -0.01 -8.87 7.00
C ILE A 67 0.96 -9.99 6.58
N ALA A 68 1.69 -10.57 7.54
CA ALA A 68 2.68 -11.64 7.33
C ALA A 68 3.72 -11.34 6.23
N CYS A 69 4.21 -10.09 6.17
CA CYS A 69 5.22 -9.70 5.17
C CYS A 69 6.65 -10.13 5.54
N PHE A 70 6.87 -10.51 6.81
CA PHE A 70 8.14 -10.99 7.39
C PHE A 70 9.37 -10.06 7.28
N ARG A 71 9.21 -8.83 6.80
CA ARG A 71 10.30 -7.86 6.65
C ARG A 71 10.95 -7.44 7.98
N CYS A 72 10.22 -7.56 9.08
CA CYS A 72 10.76 -7.32 10.41
C CYS A 72 11.81 -8.37 10.80
N ILE A 73 11.65 -9.62 10.36
CA ILE A 73 12.62 -10.71 10.58
C ILE A 73 13.92 -10.36 9.84
N ASP A 74 13.82 -9.94 8.57
CA ASP A 74 14.99 -9.61 7.75
C ASP A 74 15.89 -8.50 8.32
N VAL A 75 15.32 -7.58 9.11
CA VAL A 75 16.06 -6.45 9.71
C VAL A 75 16.48 -6.68 11.15
N CYS A 76 16.02 -7.78 11.76
CA CYS A 76 16.37 -8.15 13.12
C CYS A 76 17.70 -8.91 13.13
N ASN A 77 18.73 -8.31 13.74
CA ASN A 77 20.05 -8.92 13.87
C ASN A 77 20.24 -9.66 15.20
N ASP A 78 19.19 -9.72 16.02
CA ASP A 78 19.26 -10.18 17.41
C ASP A 78 18.41 -11.46 17.63
N ASP A 79 17.87 -12.08 16.56
CA ASP A 79 16.99 -13.25 16.65
C ASP A 79 15.79 -13.07 17.60
N ALA A 80 15.29 -11.83 17.69
CA ALA A 80 14.20 -11.45 18.58
C ALA A 80 12.80 -11.59 17.97
N ILE A 81 12.69 -12.10 16.73
CA ILE A 81 11.42 -12.17 16.00
C ILE A 81 11.28 -13.54 15.37
N LEU A 82 10.22 -14.27 15.74
CA LEU A 82 9.92 -15.62 15.26
C LEU A 82 8.57 -15.63 14.53
N ILE A 83 8.33 -16.63 13.68
CA ILE A 83 7.03 -16.87 13.06
C ILE A 83 6.16 -17.67 14.03
N ALA A 84 4.94 -17.20 14.26
CA ALA A 84 3.94 -17.87 15.09
C ALA A 84 2.65 -18.11 14.29
N GLU A 85 1.93 -19.19 14.61
CA GLU A 85 0.58 -19.44 14.08
C GLU A 85 -0.44 -18.64 14.89
N LEU A 86 -1.48 -18.15 14.21
CA LEU A 86 -2.65 -17.56 14.85
C LEU A 86 -3.67 -18.63 15.19
N ASP A 87 -4.27 -18.52 16.38
CA ASP A 87 -5.44 -19.33 16.74
C ASP A 87 -6.64 -19.00 15.83
N GLU A 88 -6.81 -17.72 15.50
CA GLU A 88 -7.86 -17.21 14.61
C GLU A 88 -7.24 -16.44 13.44
N SER A 89 -7.44 -16.95 12.21
CA SER A 89 -6.93 -16.29 11.00
C SER A 89 -7.77 -15.07 10.63
N HIS A 90 -7.12 -13.99 10.21
CA HIS A 90 -7.78 -12.83 9.60
C HIS A 90 -7.54 -12.75 8.09
N THR A 91 -8.23 -11.82 7.42
CA THR A 91 -8.09 -11.62 5.98
C THR A 91 -7.59 -10.23 5.64
N VAL A 92 -6.79 -10.15 4.58
CA VAL A 92 -6.23 -8.91 4.04
C VAL A 92 -6.60 -8.83 2.57
N GLY A 93 -7.30 -7.77 2.19
CA GLY A 93 -7.78 -7.56 0.84
C GLY A 93 -9.03 -6.69 0.84
N THR A 94 -9.20 -5.94 -0.24
CA THR A 94 -10.33 -5.04 -0.40
C THR A 94 -11.31 -5.62 -1.42
N ASN A 95 -12.61 -5.63 -1.10
CA ASN A 95 -13.61 -5.95 -2.09
C ASN A 95 -13.86 -4.74 -2.99
N VAL A 96 -13.67 -4.92 -4.29
CA VAL A 96 -13.98 -3.85 -5.25
C VAL A 96 -15.46 -3.90 -5.66
N LYS A 97 -16.13 -5.05 -5.50
CA LYS A 97 -17.52 -5.21 -5.97
C LYS A 97 -18.57 -4.52 -5.11
N ASP A 98 -18.21 -4.14 -3.90
CA ASP A 98 -19.13 -3.50 -2.96
C ASP A 98 -19.25 -1.99 -3.22
N LEU A 99 -18.43 -1.45 -4.14
CA LEU A 99 -18.43 -0.04 -4.53
C LEU A 99 -18.99 0.16 -5.94
N ASP A 100 -19.45 1.39 -6.21
CA ASP A 100 -19.83 1.80 -7.56
C ASP A 100 -18.59 1.76 -8.48
N PRO A 101 -18.62 0.97 -9.58
CA PRO A 101 -17.54 0.95 -10.55
C PRO A 101 -17.18 2.34 -11.10
N ALA A 102 -18.15 3.25 -11.22
CA ALA A 102 -17.91 4.60 -11.72
C ALA A 102 -17.02 5.41 -10.77
N ASP A 103 -17.22 5.29 -9.46
CA ASP A 103 -16.40 5.96 -8.45
C ASP A 103 -14.97 5.42 -8.43
N VAL A 104 -14.83 4.09 -8.50
CA VAL A 104 -13.52 3.42 -8.55
C VAL A 104 -12.76 3.83 -9.81
N ASN A 105 -13.40 3.79 -10.98
CA ASN A 105 -12.79 4.16 -12.25
C ASN A 105 -12.44 5.65 -12.28
N GLY A 106 -13.32 6.52 -11.77
CA GLY A 106 -13.08 7.97 -11.69
C GLY A 106 -11.87 8.32 -10.83
N LEU A 107 -11.68 7.65 -9.69
CA LEU A 107 -10.49 7.86 -8.86
C LEU A 107 -9.21 7.35 -9.54
N CYS A 108 -9.28 6.21 -10.23
CA CYS A 108 -8.15 5.69 -11.02
C CYS A 108 -7.77 6.65 -12.17
N GLU A 109 -8.77 7.22 -12.85
CA GLU A 109 -8.58 8.22 -13.92
C GLU A 109 -7.92 9.48 -13.37
N GLN A 110 -8.39 10.01 -12.24
CA GLN A 110 -7.79 11.18 -11.58
C GLN A 110 -6.34 10.91 -11.16
N ALA A 111 -6.04 9.68 -10.72
CA ALA A 111 -4.68 9.26 -10.42
C ALA A 111 -3.84 9.00 -11.69
N GLY A 112 -4.42 8.99 -12.89
CA GLY A 112 -3.74 8.70 -14.15
C GLY A 112 -3.26 7.25 -14.28
N LEU A 113 -3.96 6.31 -13.64
CA LEU A 113 -3.57 4.90 -13.55
C LEU A 113 -4.68 4.00 -14.09
N ASP A 114 -4.33 3.01 -14.93
CA ASP A 114 -5.30 2.01 -15.40
C ASP A 114 -5.80 1.15 -14.21
N PRO A 115 -7.12 0.99 -14.01
CA PRO A 115 -7.68 0.22 -12.88
C PRO A 115 -7.17 -1.23 -12.78
N ASN A 116 -6.82 -1.85 -13.90
CA ASN A 116 -6.33 -3.22 -13.99
C ASN A 116 -4.79 -3.33 -13.99
N GLN A 117 -4.06 -2.22 -14.04
CA GLN A 117 -2.61 -2.21 -13.86
C GLN A 117 -2.24 -2.79 -12.49
N MET A 118 -1.12 -3.52 -12.44
CA MET A 118 -0.56 -3.99 -11.19
C MET A 118 0.01 -2.80 -10.41
N ALA A 119 -0.58 -2.53 -9.24
CA ALA A 119 -0.03 -1.56 -8.31
C ALA A 119 1.10 -2.18 -7.48
N CYS A 120 0.96 -3.43 -7.06
CA CYS A 120 1.98 -4.15 -6.30
C CYS A 120 2.15 -5.58 -6.83
N LEU A 121 3.31 -5.86 -7.43
CA LEU A 121 3.64 -7.19 -7.95
C LEU A 121 3.80 -8.24 -6.85
N CYS A 122 4.37 -7.85 -5.69
CA CYS A 122 4.62 -8.77 -4.59
C CYS A 122 3.32 -9.31 -3.98
N SER A 123 2.29 -8.48 -3.94
CA SER A 123 1.00 -8.84 -3.36
C SER A 123 -0.07 -9.19 -4.39
N SER A 124 0.24 -9.06 -5.68
CA SER A 124 -0.71 -9.11 -6.78
C SER A 124 -1.86 -8.09 -6.68
N THR A 125 -1.65 -6.96 -5.98
CA THR A 125 -2.64 -5.89 -5.81
C THR A 125 -2.73 -5.03 -7.07
N LYS A 126 -3.95 -4.75 -7.54
CA LYS A 126 -4.26 -3.87 -8.68
C LYS A 126 -4.57 -2.44 -8.22
N VAL A 127 -4.48 -1.49 -9.14
CA VAL A 127 -4.80 -0.07 -8.88
C VAL A 127 -6.23 0.09 -8.36
N LYS A 128 -7.21 -0.61 -8.96
CA LYS A 128 -8.60 -0.53 -8.50
C LYS A 128 -8.84 -0.98 -7.07
N GLU A 129 -7.98 -1.87 -6.54
CA GLU A 129 -8.06 -2.30 -5.13
C GLU A 129 -7.54 -1.19 -4.20
N LEU A 130 -6.51 -0.44 -4.61
CA LEU A 130 -6.06 0.76 -3.89
C LEU A 130 -7.14 1.85 -3.92
N ALA A 131 -7.75 2.09 -5.09
CA ALA A 131 -8.83 3.05 -5.24
C ALA A 131 -10.03 2.69 -4.37
N ALA A 132 -10.48 1.43 -4.41
CA ALA A 132 -11.55 0.91 -3.57
C ALA A 132 -11.24 1.09 -2.07
N ALA A 133 -10.02 0.78 -1.63
CA ALA A 133 -9.62 0.93 -0.23
C ALA A 133 -9.65 2.40 0.20
N THR A 134 -9.19 3.31 -0.67
CA THR A 134 -9.21 4.76 -0.41
C THR A 134 -10.64 5.28 -0.33
N LEU A 135 -11.54 4.86 -1.23
CA LEU A 135 -12.96 5.19 -1.17
C LEU A 135 -13.63 4.63 0.10
N GLY A 136 -13.14 3.49 0.61
CA GLY A 136 -13.53 2.92 1.90
C GLY A 136 -12.90 3.58 3.14
N GLY A 137 -12.11 4.65 2.98
CA GLY A 137 -11.54 5.44 4.08
C GLY A 137 -10.07 5.14 4.43
N ALA A 138 -9.33 4.43 3.57
CA ALA A 138 -7.89 4.28 3.72
C ALA A 138 -7.14 5.53 3.18
N ASP A 139 -6.86 6.48 4.08
CA ASP A 139 -6.32 7.80 3.74
C ASP A 139 -4.79 7.90 3.90
N THR A 140 -4.14 6.81 4.29
CA THR A 140 -2.69 6.73 4.52
C THR A 140 -2.08 5.51 3.84
N TYR A 141 -0.75 5.50 3.66
CA TYR A 141 -0.04 4.36 3.07
C TYR A 141 -0.19 3.10 3.93
N GLU A 142 -0.16 3.27 5.25
CA GLU A 142 -0.27 2.21 6.24
C GLU A 142 -1.66 1.58 6.19
N GLN A 143 -2.71 2.41 6.09
CA GLN A 143 -4.08 1.94 5.91
C GLN A 143 -4.25 1.25 4.55
N LEU A 144 -3.65 1.76 3.48
CA LEU A 144 -3.69 1.08 2.18
C LEU A 144 -2.97 -0.26 2.21
N ALA A 145 -1.81 -0.34 2.86
CA ALA A 145 -1.07 -1.59 3.03
C ALA A 145 -1.88 -2.60 3.86
N LEU A 146 -2.54 -2.13 4.94
CA LEU A 146 -3.41 -2.95 5.78
C LEU A 146 -4.64 -3.45 5.02
N ALA A 147 -5.30 -2.59 4.25
CA ALA A 147 -6.53 -2.92 3.53
C ALA A 147 -6.30 -3.80 2.30
N THR A 148 -5.15 -3.69 1.63
CA THR A 148 -4.91 -4.32 0.31
C THR A 148 -3.76 -5.33 0.29
N GLY A 149 -2.95 -5.37 1.35
CA GLY A 149 -1.71 -6.15 1.39
C GLY A 149 -0.57 -5.60 0.51
N ALA A 150 -0.74 -4.41 -0.08
CA ALA A 150 0.34 -3.69 -0.74
C ALA A 150 1.50 -3.43 0.24
N ALA A 151 2.69 -3.13 -0.29
CA ALA A 151 3.91 -2.91 0.51
C ALA A 151 4.41 -4.12 1.32
N SER A 152 3.91 -5.34 1.06
CA SER A 152 4.36 -6.58 1.70
C SER A 152 5.70 -7.14 1.18
N GLY A 153 6.32 -6.53 0.17
CA GLY A 153 7.57 -7.03 -0.43
C GLY A 153 8.61 -5.94 -0.65
N CYS A 154 8.96 -5.68 -1.91
CA CYS A 154 10.08 -4.82 -2.30
C CYS A 154 9.97 -3.33 -1.91
N LEU A 155 8.77 -2.85 -1.54
CA LEU A 155 8.42 -1.43 -1.32
C LEU A 155 8.69 -0.46 -2.48
N LEU A 156 9.19 -0.95 -3.60
CA LEU A 156 9.60 -0.13 -4.72
C LEU A 156 8.38 0.27 -5.55
N TYR A 157 7.76 -0.72 -6.18
CA TYR A 157 6.77 -0.49 -7.24
C TYR A 157 5.44 0.05 -6.73
N CYS A 158 5.00 -0.36 -5.53
CA CYS A 158 3.69 0.03 -4.99
C CYS A 158 3.64 1.44 -4.42
N SER A 159 4.80 2.02 -4.07
CA SER A 159 4.86 3.34 -3.44
C SER A 159 4.26 4.44 -4.33
N VAL A 160 4.48 4.39 -5.64
CA VAL A 160 4.01 5.40 -6.59
C VAL A 160 2.51 5.28 -6.86
N PRO A 161 1.94 4.10 -7.20
CA PRO A 161 0.50 3.94 -7.32
C PRO A 161 -0.26 4.31 -6.03
N MET A 162 0.24 3.92 -4.87
CA MET A 162 -0.36 4.30 -3.57
C MET A 162 -0.37 5.82 -3.42
N ARG A 163 0.75 6.49 -3.72
CA ARG A 163 0.84 7.96 -3.66
C ARG A 163 -0.19 8.63 -4.57
N ARG A 164 -0.23 8.25 -5.85
CA ARG A 164 -1.11 8.90 -6.85
C ARG A 164 -2.58 8.74 -6.50
N ILE A 165 -2.98 7.58 -5.98
CA ILE A 165 -4.36 7.34 -5.54
C ILE A 165 -4.71 8.21 -4.33
N LEU A 166 -3.83 8.24 -3.32
CA LEU A 166 -4.03 9.10 -2.15
C LEU A 166 -4.07 10.57 -2.55
N GLU A 167 -3.20 11.00 -3.47
CA GLU A 167 -3.14 12.39 -3.93
C GLU A 167 -4.37 12.78 -4.76
N ALA A 168 -4.85 11.88 -5.61
CA ALA A 168 -6.08 12.09 -6.36
C ALA A 168 -7.29 12.30 -5.44
N ARG A 169 -7.34 11.62 -4.29
CA ARG A 169 -8.43 11.77 -3.32
C ARG A 169 -8.27 12.97 -2.37
N HIS A 170 -7.07 13.18 -1.85
CA HIS A 170 -6.84 14.09 -0.71
C HIS A 170 -6.00 15.32 -1.04
N GLY A 171 -5.48 15.45 -2.27
CA GLY A 171 -4.52 16.49 -2.62
C GLY A 171 -3.12 16.14 -2.15
N GLU A 172 -2.37 17.08 -1.58
CA GLU A 172 -0.98 16.80 -1.18
C GLU A 172 -0.92 15.82 0.01
N VAL A 173 -0.37 14.63 -0.24
CA VAL A 173 -0.25 13.57 0.79
C VAL A 173 1.05 13.76 1.53
N GLN A 174 0.95 14.03 2.83
CA GLN A 174 2.14 14.06 3.68
C GLN A 174 2.77 12.67 3.74
N GLN A 175 4.08 12.60 3.51
CA GLN A 175 4.87 11.37 3.64
C GLN A 175 5.05 10.96 5.12
N ASP A 176 3.98 11.02 5.91
CA ASP A 176 4.03 11.24 7.35
C ASP A 176 4.91 10.19 8.07
N LYS A 177 5.83 10.69 8.91
CA LYS A 177 6.57 10.09 10.04
C LYS A 177 7.30 8.75 9.90
N GLN A 178 7.02 7.92 8.91
CA GLN A 178 7.66 6.60 8.77
C GLN A 178 8.98 6.67 7.99
N HIS A 179 9.93 5.84 8.41
CA HIS A 179 11.24 5.70 7.79
C HIS A 179 11.22 4.91 6.46
N LEU A 180 10.05 4.55 5.96
CA LEU A 180 9.88 3.85 4.69
C LEU A 180 10.12 4.81 3.53
N ARG A 181 11.10 4.49 2.69
CA ARG A 181 11.36 5.28 1.48
C ARG A 181 10.17 5.19 0.54
N ARG A 182 9.57 6.34 0.23
CA ARG A 182 8.50 6.52 -0.76
C ARG A 182 9.08 7.28 -1.95
N TYR A 183 8.78 6.83 -3.16
CA TYR A 183 9.31 7.44 -4.39
C TYR A 183 8.40 8.57 -4.88
N ASP A 184 9.00 9.49 -5.63
CA ASP A 184 8.24 10.56 -6.28
C ASP A 184 7.45 10.04 -7.49
N THR A 185 6.54 10.87 -7.97
CA THR A 185 5.49 10.54 -8.95
C THR A 185 5.96 10.52 -10.41
N ASP A 186 7.22 10.85 -10.70
CA ASP A 186 7.80 11.05 -12.05
C ASP A 186 7.97 9.77 -12.92
N HIS A 187 7.06 8.82 -12.82
CA HIS A 187 7.20 7.51 -13.46
C HIS A 187 6.16 7.20 -14.54
N VAL A 188 5.18 8.09 -14.78
CA VAL A 188 4.24 7.92 -15.89
C VAL A 188 4.63 8.83 -17.04
N LEU A 189 4.58 8.30 -18.26
CA LEU A 189 4.95 8.99 -19.51
C LEU A 189 4.25 10.35 -19.67
N LEU A 190 3.03 10.49 -19.12
CA LEU A 190 2.23 11.69 -19.21
C LEU A 190 2.61 12.77 -18.20
N ASP A 191 3.41 12.46 -17.18
CA ASP A 191 3.95 13.46 -16.25
C ASP A 191 5.20 14.15 -16.82
N ILE A 192 5.84 13.56 -17.84
CA ILE A 192 6.98 14.16 -18.52
C ILE A 192 6.51 15.44 -19.24
N PRO A 193 7.12 16.61 -18.96
CA PRO A 193 6.76 17.86 -19.62
C PRO A 193 6.80 17.75 -21.15
N GLU A 194 5.79 18.30 -21.84
CA GLU A 194 5.69 18.16 -23.30
C GLU A 194 6.88 18.79 -24.05
N ASP A 195 7.48 19.85 -23.49
CA ASP A 195 8.67 20.51 -24.03
C ASP A 195 9.94 19.64 -23.90
N ALA A 196 9.94 18.61 -23.05
CA ALA A 196 11.03 17.64 -22.99
C ALA A 196 11.20 16.89 -24.33
N ALA A 197 10.12 16.74 -25.11
CA ALA A 197 10.18 16.12 -26.43
C ALA A 197 11.02 16.93 -27.42
N ASP A 198 11.07 18.26 -27.27
CA ASP A 198 11.86 19.13 -28.13
C ASP A 198 13.34 19.08 -27.78
N ARG A 199 13.63 18.93 -26.48
CA ARG A 199 15.00 18.76 -25.98
C ARG A 199 15.57 17.38 -26.30
N TYR A 200 14.73 16.36 -26.35
CA TYR A 200 15.16 14.97 -26.53
C TYR A 200 14.39 14.24 -27.65
N PRO A 201 14.60 14.62 -28.93
CA PRO A 201 13.83 14.09 -30.06
C PRO A 201 14.03 12.59 -30.32
N LEU A 202 15.12 11.99 -29.81
CA LEU A 202 15.41 10.56 -29.97
C LEU A 202 14.45 9.64 -29.20
N PHE A 203 13.80 10.13 -28.15
CA PHE A 203 12.91 9.30 -27.33
C PHE A 203 11.44 9.31 -27.81
N ALA A 204 11.14 9.99 -28.91
CA ALA A 204 9.79 10.04 -29.51
C ALA A 204 8.66 10.41 -28.53
N LEU A 205 8.96 11.21 -27.50
CA LEU A 205 8.05 11.50 -26.37
C LEU A 205 6.67 11.99 -26.82
N ARG A 206 6.60 12.97 -27.74
CA ARG A 206 5.32 13.47 -28.31
C ARG A 206 4.44 12.35 -28.86
N ARG A 207 5.03 11.42 -29.63
CA ARG A 207 4.30 10.30 -30.24
C ARG A 207 3.79 9.34 -29.17
N GLU A 208 4.67 8.96 -28.24
CA GLU A 208 4.32 8.00 -27.20
C GLU A 208 3.27 8.58 -26.23
N GLN A 209 3.37 9.87 -25.89
CA GLN A 209 2.40 10.58 -25.07
C GLN A 209 1.04 10.68 -25.75
N ALA A 210 0.99 10.95 -27.06
CA ALA A 210 -0.26 10.94 -27.82
C ALA A 210 -0.93 9.56 -27.79
N ALA A 211 -0.16 8.50 -28.04
CA ALA A 211 -0.68 7.12 -27.98
C ALA A 211 -1.14 6.72 -26.56
N ALA A 212 -0.46 7.21 -25.52
CA ALA A 212 -0.88 6.98 -24.14
C ALA A 212 -2.20 7.68 -23.79
N ARG A 213 -2.43 8.89 -24.29
CA ARG A 213 -3.71 9.61 -24.14
C ARG A 213 -4.86 8.90 -24.86
N GLU A 214 -4.60 8.40 -26.06
CA GLU A 214 -5.59 7.58 -26.80
C GLU A 214 -5.97 6.33 -26.01
N ARG A 215 -5.00 5.58 -25.47
CA ARG A 215 -5.27 4.41 -24.61
C ARG A 215 -6.06 4.78 -23.35
N GLN A 216 -5.74 5.90 -22.69
CA GLN A 216 -6.52 6.36 -21.55
C GLN A 216 -7.96 6.66 -21.96
N ASN A 217 -8.18 7.32 -23.10
CA ASN A 217 -9.53 7.54 -23.63
C ASN A 217 -10.27 6.24 -23.94
N GLU A 218 -9.59 5.18 -24.38
CA GLU A 218 -10.21 3.86 -24.59
C GLU A 218 -10.57 3.15 -23.28
N VAL A 219 -9.74 3.31 -22.24
CA VAL A 219 -9.95 2.69 -20.93
C VAL A 219 -11.07 3.38 -20.16
N PHE A 220 -11.07 4.72 -20.13
CA PHE A 220 -12.01 5.52 -19.33
C PHE A 220 -13.21 6.05 -20.14
N GLY A 221 -13.10 6.13 -21.47
CA GLY A 221 -14.17 6.62 -22.36
C GLY A 221 -15.19 5.56 -22.75
N ARG A 222 -15.05 4.30 -22.31
CA ARG A 222 -16.04 3.23 -22.57
C ARG A 222 -17.34 3.39 -21.77
N ASP A 223 -17.33 4.22 -20.73
CA ASP A 223 -18.46 4.41 -19.80
C ASP A 223 -19.13 5.80 -19.94
N ARG A 224 -18.86 6.55 -21.03
CA ARG A 224 -19.55 7.81 -21.36
C ARG A 224 -20.60 7.66 -22.45
#